data_AF-A0A0F9B0I2-F1
#
_entry.id   AF-A0A0F9B0I2-F1
#
_cell.length_a   1.000
_cell.length_b   1.000
_cell.length_c   1.000
_cell.angle_alpha   90.00
_cell.angle_beta   90.00
_cell.angle_gamma   90.00
#
_symmetry.space_group_name_H-M   'P 1'
#
loop_
_entity.id
_entity.type
_entity.pdbx_description
1 polymer ?
#
loop_
_entity_poly.entity_id
_entity_poly.type
_entity_poly.pdbx_seq_one_letter_code
_entity_poly.pdbx_strand_id
1 'polypeptide(L)' 'MKSSVIEQFHQSIEAKMACGEALAPLIVDASSLIVQQLLQEHKILCCGNGLSASLSNMFTQSLMLQYKLER' A
#
# COMPACT_ATOMS: atom_id res chain seq x y z
N MET A 1 -30.55 1.91 4.63
CA MET A 1 -29.24 2.31 5.20
C MET A 1 -28.34 1.10 5.47
N LYS A 2 -28.76 0.11 6.29
CA LYS A 2 -27.97 -1.12 6.53
C LYS A 2 -27.62 -1.90 5.26
N SER A 3 -28.57 -2.03 4.33
CA SER A 3 -28.38 -2.72 3.04
C SER A 3 -27.30 -2.06 2.15
N SER A 4 -27.26 -0.73 2.08
CA SER A 4 -26.27 0.01 1.28
C SER A 4 -24.84 -0.18 1.78
N VAL A 5 -24.66 -0.29 3.11
CA VAL A 5 -23.33 -0.53 3.70
C VAL A 5 -22.85 -1.93 3.35
N ILE A 6 -23.71 -2.94 3.47
CA ILE A 6 -23.40 -4.34 3.09
C ILE A 6 -23.02 -4.42 1.61
N GLU A 7 -23.75 -3.72 0.75
CA GLU A 7 -23.46 -3.67 -0.68
C GLU A 7 -22.07 -3.08 -0.98
N GLN A 8 -21.67 -2.01 -0.29
CA GLN A 8 -20.32 -1.45 -0.43
C GLN A 8 -19.23 -2.44 0.01
N PHE A 9 -19.49 -3.25 1.04
CA PHE A 9 -18.57 -4.31 1.43
C PHE A 9 -18.46 -5.40 0.36
N HIS A 10 -19.57 -5.85 -0.23
CA HIS A 10 -19.54 -6.83 -1.32
C HIS A 10 -18.74 -6.31 -2.53
N GLN A 11 -19.00 -5.09 -2.98
CA GLN A 11 -18.25 -4.46 -4.07
C GLN A 11 -16.74 -4.38 -3.75
N SER A 12 -16.39 -4.05 -2.51
CA SER A 12 -15.00 -3.98 -2.07
C SER A 12 -14.31 -5.35 -2.01
N ILE A 13 -15.07 -6.43 -1.73
CA ILE A 13 -14.58 -7.81 -1.76
C ILE A 13 -14.37 -8.25 -3.21
N GLU A 14 -15.38 -8.10 -4.07
CA GLU A 14 -15.31 -8.46 -5.48
C GLU A 14 -14.14 -7.76 -6.20
N ALA A 15 -13.98 -6.45 -5.97
CA ALA A 15 -12.86 -5.70 -6.53
C ALA A 15 -11.49 -6.26 -6.13
N LYS A 16 -11.33 -6.69 -4.86
CA LYS A 16 -10.07 -7.30 -4.39
C LYS A 16 -9.85 -8.70 -4.95
N MET A 17 -10.90 -9.52 -5.04
CA MET A 17 -10.79 -10.86 -5.64
C MET A 17 -10.43 -10.77 -7.12
N ALA A 18 -11.05 -9.85 -7.86
CA ALA A 18 -10.83 -9.69 -9.29
C ALA A 18 -9.40 -9.25 -9.64
N CYS A 19 -8.74 -8.47 -8.79
CA CYS A 19 -7.39 -7.98 -9.06
C CYS A 19 -6.28 -8.74 -8.33
N GLY A 20 -6.61 -9.58 -7.34
CA GLY A 20 -5.63 -10.21 -6.44
C GLY A 20 -4.53 -10.99 -7.16
N GLU A 21 -4.91 -11.91 -8.06
CA GLU A 21 -3.95 -12.73 -8.82
C GLU A 21 -3.09 -11.90 -9.77
N ALA A 22 -3.67 -10.87 -10.39
CA ALA A 22 -2.97 -10.01 -11.33
C ALA A 22 -2.00 -9.03 -10.63
N LEU A 23 -2.37 -8.52 -9.45
CA LEU A 23 -1.56 -7.54 -8.71
C LEU A 23 -0.48 -8.18 -7.86
N ALA A 24 -0.67 -9.42 -7.38
CA ALA A 24 0.30 -10.11 -6.53
C ALA A 24 1.74 -10.09 -7.08
N PRO A 25 2.03 -10.51 -8.33
CA PRO A 25 3.40 -10.46 -8.86
C PRO A 25 3.93 -9.03 -8.96
N LEU A 26 3.09 -8.07 -9.38
CA LEU A 26 3.49 -6.66 -9.50
C LEU A 26 3.87 -6.03 -8.15
N ILE A 27 3.17 -6.42 -7.08
CA ILE A 27 3.47 -5.98 -5.71
C ILE A 27 4.80 -6.57 -5.24
N VAL A 28 5.08 -7.85 -5.56
CA VAL A 28 6.36 -8.50 -5.23
C VAL A 28 7.52 -7.80 -5.95
N ASP A 29 7.36 -7.52 -7.24
CA ASP A 29 8.39 -6.86 -8.03
C ASP A 29 8.66 -5.42 -7.53
N ALA A 30 7.60 -4.64 -7.28
CA ALA A 30 7.72 -3.28 -6.76
C ALA A 30 8.37 -3.25 -5.37
N SER A 31 7.99 -4.16 -4.48
CA SER A 31 8.59 -4.26 -3.14
C SER A 31 10.06 -4.65 -3.20
N SER A 32 10.43 -5.59 -4.07
CA SER A 32 11.81 -6.00 -4.28
C SER A 32 12.67 -4.84 -4.79
N LEU A 33 12.16 -4.05 -5.73
CA LEU A 33 12.83 -2.85 -6.21
C LEU A 33 13.05 -1.82 -5.09
N ILE A 34 12.03 -1.55 -4.28
CA ILE A 34 12.13 -0.63 -3.14
C ILE A 34 13.20 -1.09 -2.16
N VAL A 35 13.19 -2.37 -1.79
CA VAL A 35 14.20 -2.97 -0.89
C VAL A 35 15.60 -2.82 -1.47
N GLN A 36 15.78 -3.13 -2.75
CA GLN A 36 17.08 -3.00 -3.42
C GLN A 36 17.61 -1.57 -3.38
N GLN A 37 16.76 -0.56 -3.65
CA GLN A 37 17.17 0.84 -3.61
C GLN A 37 17.56 1.27 -2.18
N LEU A 38 16.79 0.85 -1.18
CA LEU A 38 17.10 1.17 0.22
C LEU A 38 18.42 0.53 0.68
N LEU A 39 18.71 -0.71 0.27
CA LEU A 39 19.99 -1.38 0.55
C LEU A 39 21.19 -0.68 -0.11
N GLN A 40 20.95 0.06 -1.20
CA GLN A 40 21.96 0.87 -1.89
C GLN A 40 22.05 2.30 -1.31
N GLU A 41 21.49 2.54 -0.12
CA GLU A 41 21.45 3.85 0.54
C GLU A 41 20.68 4.94 -0.25
N HIS A 42 19.90 4.55 -1.25
CA HIS A 42 19.02 5.46 -1.96
C HIS A 42 17.75 5.76 -1.15
N LYS A 43 17.02 6.81 -1.57
CA LYS A 43 15.80 7.27 -0.92
C LYS A 43 14.58 7.02 -1.81
N ILE A 44 13.43 6.82 -1.18
CA ILE A 44 12.14 6.68 -1.86
C ILE A 44 11.36 7.99 -1.73
N LEU A 45 10.93 8.55 -2.86
CA LEU A 45 10.08 9.74 -2.91
C LEU A 45 8.64 9.31 -3.18
N CYS A 46 7.70 9.75 -2.35
CA CYS A 46 6.28 9.40 -2.47
C CYS A 46 5.46 10.65 -2.76
N CYS A 47 4.55 10.58 -3.73
CA CYS A 47 3.66 11.70 -4.08
C CYS A 47 2.28 11.18 -4.54
N GLY A 48 1.26 12.02 -4.41
CA GLY A 48 -0.12 11.73 -4.76
C GLY A 48 -1.03 12.93 -4.53
N ASN A 49 -2.25 12.90 -5.06
CA ASN A 49 -3.27 13.95 -4.91
C ASN A 49 -4.54 13.40 -4.23
N GLY A 50 -5.30 14.25 -3.54
CA GLY A 50 -6.54 13.85 -2.85
C GLY A 50 -6.31 12.68 -1.89
N LEU A 51 -7.12 11.61 -2.02
CA LEU A 51 -6.98 10.38 -1.22
C LEU A 51 -5.61 9.71 -1.40
N SER A 52 -5.04 9.77 -2.61
CA SER A 52 -3.71 9.21 -2.88
C SER A 52 -2.61 9.95 -2.13
N ALA A 53 -2.77 11.25 -1.83
CA ALA A 53 -1.82 11.99 -1.00
C ALA A 53 -1.76 11.41 0.43
N SER A 54 -2.91 11.03 0.99
CA SER A 54 -2.98 10.36 2.29
C SER A 54 -2.29 8.99 2.27
N LEU A 55 -2.43 8.23 1.17
CA LEU A 55 -1.73 6.95 0.99
C LEU A 55 -0.21 7.13 0.85
N SER A 56 0.25 8.11 0.06
CA SER A 56 1.68 8.44 -0.07
C SER A 56 2.29 8.82 1.28
N ASN A 57 1.57 9.62 2.08
CA ASN A 57 2.00 9.99 3.42
C ASN A 57 2.01 8.78 4.37
N MET A 58 0.98 7.94 4.36
CA MET A 58 0.94 6.70 5.15
C MET A 58 2.14 5.80 4.84
N PHE A 59 2.43 5.57 3.56
CA PHE A 59 3.56 4.75 3.15
C PHE A 59 4.91 5.35 3.58
N THR A 60 5.09 6.66 3.40
CA THR A 60 6.30 7.38 3.86
C THR A 60 6.47 7.25 5.37
N GLN A 61 5.38 7.38 6.14
CA GLN A 61 5.40 7.19 7.59
C GLN A 61 5.74 5.76 7.97
N SER A 62 5.20 4.74 7.29
CA SER A 62 5.55 3.33 7.54
C SER A 62 7.04 3.05 7.33
N LEU A 63 7.68 3.67 6.33
CA LEU A 63 9.11 3.52 6.09
C LEU A 63 9.98 4.24 7.14
N MET A 64 9.55 5.42 7.59
CA MET A 64 10.29 6.21 8.59
C MET A 64 10.09 5.70 10.03
N LEU A 65 8.90 5.19 10.34
CA LEU A 65 8.51 4.76 11.69
C LEU A 65 8.98 3.34 12.00
N GLN A 66 10.16 2.92 11.56
CA GLN A 66 10.75 1.66 12.01
C GLN A 66 10.76 1.60 13.56
N TYR A 67 9.81 0.83 14.09
CA TYR A 67 9.97 -0.15 15.14
C TYR A 67 10.89 0.30 16.31
N LYS A 68 10.37 1.18 17.18
CA LYS A 68 10.71 1.12 18.61
C LYS A 68 10.10 -0.15 19.25
N LEU A 69 10.41 -1.32 18.71
CA LEU A 69 10.04 -2.61 19.30
C LEU A 69 11.27 -3.49 19.58
N GLU A 70 12.46 -2.89 19.59
CA GLU A 70 13.63 -3.41 20.30
C GLU A 70 14.02 -2.39 21.38
N ARG A 71 13.50 -2.59 22.59
CA ARG A 71 13.98 -1.98 23.83
C ARG A 71 13.91 -3.02 24.93
#